data_AF-A0A918C8E1-F1
#
_entry.id   AF-A0A918C8E1-F1
#
_cell.length_a   1.000
_cell.length_b   1.000
_cell.length_c   1.000
_cell.angle_alpha   90.00
_cell.angle_beta   90.00
_cell.angle_gamma   90.00
#
_symmetry.space_group_name_H-M   'P 1'
#
loop_
_entity.id
_entity.type
_entity.pdbx_description
1 polymer ?
#
loop_
_entity_poly.entity_id
_entity_poly.type
_entity_poly.pdbx_seq_one_letter_code
_entity_poly.pdbx_strand_id
1 'polypeptide(L)' 'MRVSACLDVCEHANVIVVQPSAEGRAAGARPVWLGLVNDPNATEDIAAWVRAGGPGVAPRPDILDLYAITPPRRRPAS' A
#
# COMPACT_ATOMS: atom_id res chain seq x y z
N MET A 1 -11.32 5.79 3.23
CA MET A 1 -10.63 4.56 3.66
C MET A 1 -11.67 3.43 3.67
N ARG A 2 -11.31 2.23 3.20
CA ARG A 2 -12.14 1.02 3.36
C ARG A 2 -11.33 -0.02 4.12
N VAL A 3 -11.99 -0.80 4.97
CA VAL A 3 -11.39 -1.89 5.73
C VAL A 3 -11.74 -3.21 5.04
N SER A 4 -10.75 -4.07 4.84
CA SER A 4 -10.90 -5.40 4.26
C SER A 4 -10.93 -6.46 5.37
N ALA A 5 -11.70 -7.54 5.18
CA ALA A 5 -11.89 -8.58 6.20
C ALA A 5 -10.67 -9.53 6.37
N CYS A 6 -9.98 -9.91 5.28
CA CYS A 6 -8.70 -10.64 5.32
C CYS A 6 -7.94 -10.40 4.01
N LEU A 7 -6.62 -10.28 4.08
CA LEU A 7 -5.72 -10.13 2.92
C LEU A 7 -4.78 -11.34 2.75
N ASP A 8 -4.98 -12.42 3.52
CA ASP A 8 -4.16 -13.65 3.52
C ASP A 8 -2.66 -13.42 3.77
N VAL A 9 -2.32 -12.37 4.52
CA VAL A 9 -0.94 -11.96 4.86
C VAL A 9 -0.75 -11.80 6.36
N CYS A 10 -1.23 -12.77 7.13
CA CYS A 10 -1.23 -12.70 8.60
C CYS A 10 0.14 -12.47 9.23
N GLU A 11 1.23 -12.91 8.58
CA GLU A 11 2.61 -12.69 9.04
C GLU A 11 3.05 -11.21 9.02
N HIS A 12 2.31 -10.35 8.31
CA HIS A 12 2.62 -8.93 8.15
C HIS A 12 1.79 -8.02 9.06
N ALA A 13 1.13 -8.54 10.10
CA ALA A 13 0.30 -7.77 11.03
C ALA A 13 -0.69 -6.83 10.28
N ASN A 14 -0.66 -5.52 10.57
CA ASN A 14 -1.47 -4.53 9.85
C ASN A 14 -0.92 -4.27 8.45
N VAL A 15 -1.81 -4.35 7.45
CA VAL A 15 -1.48 -4.13 6.04
C VAL A 15 -2.31 -3.01 5.46
N ILE A 16 -1.64 -2.06 4.80
CA ILE A 16 -2.27 -1.00 4.01
C ILE A 16 -1.94 -1.23 2.54
N VAL A 17 -2.99 -1.20 1.71
CA VAL A 17 -2.84 -1.27 0.24
C VAL A 17 -3.18 0.09 -0.35
N VAL A 18 -2.17 0.74 -0.94
CA VAL A 18 -2.36 2.02 -1.62
C VAL A 18 -2.70 1.76 -3.08
N GLN A 19 -3.96 1.97 -3.44
CA GLN A 19 -4.44 1.90 -4.81
C GLN A 19 -3.97 3.13 -5.60
N PRO A 20 -3.46 2.99 -6.83
CA PRO A 20 -3.11 4.15 -7.64
C PRO A 20 -4.36 4.96 -8.00
N SER A 21 -4.20 6.27 -8.11
CA SER A 21 -5.21 7.18 -8.65
C SER A 21 -5.43 6.93 -10.16
N ALA A 22 -6.37 7.62 -10.79
CA ALA A 22 -6.55 7.53 -12.25
C ALA A 22 -5.28 7.93 -13.01
N GLU A 23 -4.65 9.02 -12.58
CA GLU A 23 -3.37 9.50 -13.11
C GLU A 23 -2.25 8.46 -12.90
N GLY A 24 -2.12 7.93 -11.68
CA GLY A 24 -1.13 6.89 -11.40
C GLY A 24 -1.32 5.64 -12.27
N ARG A 25 -2.57 5.22 -12.52
CA ARG A 25 -2.84 4.10 -13.44
C ARG A 25 -2.47 4.43 -14.88
N ALA A 26 -2.73 5.65 -15.34
CA ALA A 26 -2.34 6.10 -16.67
C ALA A 26 -0.80 6.12 -16.83
N ALA A 27 -0.07 6.43 -15.76
CA ALA A 27 1.39 6.30 -15.68
C ALA A 27 1.88 4.85 -15.50
N GLY A 28 0.98 3.86 -15.52
CA GLY A 28 1.33 2.43 -15.42
C GLY A 28 1.54 1.91 -14.00
N ALA A 29 1.23 2.70 -12.97
CA ALA A 29 1.42 2.29 -11.58
C ALA A 29 0.58 1.06 -11.21
N ARG A 30 1.06 0.36 -10.18
CA ARG A 30 0.41 -0.81 -9.57
C ARG A 30 0.18 -0.54 -8.09
N PRO A 31 -0.77 -1.25 -7.45
CA PRO A 31 -0.98 -1.13 -6.02
C PRO A 31 0.31 -1.40 -5.24
N VAL A 32 0.59 -0.56 -4.25
CA VAL A 32 1.71 -0.76 -3.32
C VAL A 32 1.16 -1.35 -2.03
N TRP A 33 1.84 -2.40 -1.55
CA TRP A 33 1.46 -3.15 -0.36
C TRP A 33 2.46 -2.84 0.74
N LEU A 34 1.94 -2.37 1.88
CA LEU A 34 2.72 -1.98 3.04
C LEU A 34 2.28 -2.80 4.24
N GLY A 35 3.16 -3.65 4.76
CA GLY A 35 2.92 -4.49 5.93
C GLY A 35 3.58 -3.93 7.18
N LEU A 36 3.30 -4.57 8.32
CA LEU A 36 3.85 -4.24 9.64
C LEU A 36 3.57 -2.78 10.07
N VAL A 37 2.51 -2.17 9.54
CA VAL A 37 2.14 -0.77 9.81
C VAL A 37 1.46 -0.67 11.17
N ASN A 38 2.26 -0.71 12.23
CA ASN A 38 1.81 -0.72 13.62
C ASN A 38 2.12 0.60 14.35
N ASP A 39 2.82 1.52 13.69
CA ASP A 39 3.22 2.81 14.24
C ASP A 39 2.39 3.96 13.63
N PRO A 40 1.90 4.92 14.42
CA PRO A 40 1.15 6.07 13.91
C PRO A 40 1.94 6.93 12.91
N ASN A 41 3.26 7.09 13.08
CA ASN A 41 4.06 7.89 12.16
C ASN A 41 4.12 7.26 10.78
N ALA A 42 4.26 5.93 10.71
CA ALA A 42 4.17 5.21 9.44
C ALA A 42 2.82 5.42 8.74
N THR A 43 1.72 5.45 9.51
CA THR A 43 0.39 5.74 8.96
C THR A 43 0.30 7.17 8.42
N GLU A 44 0.86 8.16 9.11
CA GLU A 44 0.90 9.54 8.65
C GLU A 44 1.78 9.75 7.42
N ASP A 45 2.94 9.08 7.35
CA ASP A 45 3.80 9.09 6.16
C ASP A 45 3.08 8.53 4.94
N ILE A 46 2.35 7.42 5.11
CA ILE A 46 1.50 6.84 4.07
C ILE A 46 0.39 7.82 3.68
N ALA A 47 -0.29 8.43 4.65
CA ALA A 47 -1.37 9.39 4.38
C ALA A 47 -0.86 10.63 3.65
N ALA A 48 0.32 11.15 4.03
CA ALA A 48 0.98 12.25 3.37
C ALA A 48 1.34 11.90 1.92
N TRP A 49 1.92 10.73 1.68
CA TRP A 49 2.21 10.27 0.32
C TRP A 49 0.95 10.08 -0.53
N VAL A 50 -0.13 9.53 0.04
CA VAL A 50 -1.43 9.41 -0.65
C VAL A 50 -2.00 10.79 -1.00
N ARG A 51 -1.92 11.77 -0.08
CA ARG A 51 -2.34 13.15 -0.33
C ARG A 51 -1.51 13.82 -1.43
N ALA A 52 -0.23 13.48 -1.55
CA ALA A 52 0.65 13.95 -2.63
C ALA A 52 0.38 13.28 -3.99
N GLY A 53 -0.48 12.26 -4.05
CA GLY A 53 -0.89 11.57 -5.28
C GLY A 53 -0.60 10.08 -5.31
N GLY A 54 0.26 9.59 -4.41
CA GLY A 54 0.54 8.17 -4.24
C GLY A 54 1.28 7.50 -5.42
N PRO A 55 1.14 6.18 -5.59
CA PRO A 55 1.88 5.40 -6.59
C PRO A 55 1.79 5.97 -8.02
N GLY A 56 2.96 6.22 -8.61
CA GLY A 56 3.09 6.71 -9.99
C GLY A 56 2.85 8.20 -10.18
N VAL A 57 2.47 8.94 -9.13
CA VAL A 57 2.28 10.40 -9.17
C VAL A 57 3.29 11.09 -8.26
N ALA A 58 3.41 10.63 -7.02
CA ALA A 58 4.42 11.11 -6.07
C ALA A 58 5.48 10.03 -5.82
N PRO A 59 6.77 10.40 -5.71
CA PRO A 59 7.80 9.45 -5.31
C PRO A 59 7.45 8.88 -3.94
N ARG A 60 7.62 7.56 -3.79
CA ARG A 60 7.44 6.92 -2.49
C ARG A 60 8.59 7.36 -1.57
N PRO A 61 8.32 7.88 -0.36
CA PRO A 61 9.37 8.18 0.61
C PRO A 61 10.17 6.92 0.94
N ASP A 62 11.50 7.03 1.03
CA ASP A 62 12.40 5.90 1.30
C ASP A 62 12.05 5.15 2.59
N ILE A 63 11.54 5.86 3.61
CA ILE A 63 11.10 5.23 4.86
C ILE A 63 9.99 4.18 4.64
N LEU A 64 9.15 4.36 3.61
CA LEU A 64 8.09 3.42 3.27
C LEU A 64 8.62 2.13 2.61
N ASP A 65 9.88 2.10 2.18
CA ASP A 65 10.51 0.87 1.67
C ASP A 65 10.70 -0.19 2.77
N LEU A 66 10.86 0.24 4.02
CA LEU A 66 10.94 -0.66 5.19
C LEU A 66 9.65 -1.46 5.39
N TYR A 67 8.52 -0.95 4.91
CA TYR A 67 7.20 -1.57 5.04
C TYR A 67 6.77 -2.29 3.76
N ALA A 68 7.54 -2.21 2.67
CA ALA A 68 7.15 -2.74 1.38
C ALA A 68 7.14 -4.28 1.37
N ILE A 69 6.00 -4.86 1.02
CA ILE A 69 5.81 -6.31 0.96
C ILE A 69 5.36 -6.73 -0.43
N THR A 70 5.66 -7.98 -0.78
CA THR A 70 5.11 -8.57 -2.01
C THR A 70 3.68 -9.05 -1.74
N PRO A 71 2.69 -8.66 -2.55
CA PRO A 71 1.33 -9.18 -2.39
C PRO A 71 1.31 -10.70 -2.55
N PRO A 72 0.45 -11.40 -1.79
CA PRO A 72 0.27 -12.83 -1.99
C PRO A 72 -0.25 -13.08 -3.40
N ARG A 73 0.18 -14.18 -4.02
CA ARG A 73 -0.32 -14.55 -5.35
C ARG A 73 -1.83 -14.74 -5.25
N ARG A 74 -2.58 -14.09 -6.15
CA ARG A 74 -4.03 -14.24 -6.23
C ARG A 74 -4.34 -15.72 -6.49
N ARG A 75 -4.84 -16.43 -5.46
CA ARG A 75 -5.39 -17.77 -5.65
C ARG A 75 -6.71 -17.61 -6.42
N PRO A 76 -6.97 -18.39 -7.50
CA PRO A 76 -8.27 -18.39 -8.13
C PRO A 76 -9.33 -18.74 -7.08
N ALA A 77 -10.49 -18.06 -7.12
CA ALA A 77 -11.64 -18.52 -6.36
C ALA A 77 -12.05 -19.90 -6.92
N SER A 78 -12.18 -20.89 -6.05
CA SER A 78 -12.69 -22.24 -6.39
C SER A 78 -14.17 -22.21 -6.71
#